data_AF-A0A135UAX8-F1
#
_entry.id   AF-A0A135UAX8-F1
#
_cell.length_a   1.000
_cell.length_b   1.000
_cell.length_c   1.000
_cell.angle_alpha   90.00
_cell.angle_beta   90.00
_cell.angle_gamma   90.00
#
_symmetry.space_group_name_H-M   'P 1'
#
loop_
_entity.id
_entity.type
_entity.pdbx_description
1 polymer ?
#
loop_
_entity_poly.entity_id
_entity_poly.type
_entity_poly.pdbx_seq_one_letter_code
_entity_poly.pdbx_strand_id
1 'polypeptide(L)'
;MAALLSTSALRRRLRTAIDSDPPGRRLWSWSGPSQEAEVKVERAAALLSWEELSEWQQCGSDHIKTGYRRACNSVPGCLASWTYMHNESVNIYSHVTGAIIFILLPFFVFSDGIPARWSIASTADVVVCMAYAIGATICFVLSTAFHTLMSHSEPIYLSGIKADFHGVLTLMWSSVFPLAHNVFPCSPATRDAYIALTGLLAALCAAATARPDLGAVDLGHHRAALFAMFGLAAFVVPIGHGVVVADGGRELWDQVGGCWVLWTAGWNCVAVFVYWAKRSVVVEVGALGSRDLANCSRGPVSGEMVPEDV
;
A
#
# COMPACT_ATOMS: atom_id res chain seq x y z
N MET A 1 -19.38 -33.42 54.46
CA MET A 1 -20.81 -33.61 54.17
C MET A 1 -20.99 -34.26 52.79
N ALA A 2 -20.59 -35.52 52.65
CA ALA A 2 -20.77 -36.29 51.43
C ALA A 2 -21.44 -37.62 51.81
N ALA A 3 -22.76 -37.57 51.90
CA ALA A 3 -23.64 -38.74 51.91
C ALA A 3 -25.04 -38.25 51.54
N LEU A 4 -25.83 -39.14 50.92
CA LEU A 4 -27.25 -39.01 50.56
C LEU A 4 -27.42 -38.24 49.22
N LEU A 5 -27.83 -38.83 48.09
CA LEU A 5 -28.68 -39.99 47.86
C LEU A 5 -28.31 -40.63 46.50
N SER A 6 -27.84 -41.88 46.55
CA SER A 6 -28.25 -42.86 45.55
C SER A 6 -29.78 -42.95 45.61
N THR A 7 -30.45 -43.02 44.47
CA THR A 7 -31.25 -44.20 44.10
C THR A 7 -32.23 -43.86 42.96
N SER A 8 -32.10 -44.65 41.88
CA SER A 8 -33.14 -45.29 41.05
C SER A 8 -34.44 -44.57 40.64
N ALA A 9 -35.05 -43.71 41.46
CA ALA A 9 -36.33 -43.07 41.17
C ALA A 9 -36.23 -42.02 40.06
N LEU A 10 -35.21 -41.15 40.11
CA LEU A 10 -34.96 -40.15 39.06
C LEU A 10 -34.58 -40.82 37.73
N ARG A 11 -33.80 -41.90 37.80
CA ARG A 11 -33.36 -42.67 36.64
C ARG A 11 -34.52 -43.46 35.99
N ARG A 12 -35.48 -43.95 36.78
CA ARG A 12 -36.73 -44.54 36.26
C ARG A 12 -37.65 -43.50 35.63
N ARG A 13 -37.82 -42.33 36.26
CA ARG A 13 -38.64 -41.23 35.71
C ARG A 13 -38.10 -40.71 34.37
N LEU A 14 -36.77 -40.62 34.24
CA LEU A 14 -36.12 -40.25 32.98
C LEU A 14 -36.31 -41.30 31.88
N ARG A 15 -36.21 -42.61 32.20
CA ARG A 15 -36.47 -43.67 31.21
C ARG A 15 -37.92 -43.72 30.76
N THR A 16 -38.88 -43.61 31.68
CA THR A 16 -40.30 -43.57 31.29
C THR A 16 -40.66 -42.36 30.45
N ALA A 17 -39.98 -41.22 30.63
CA ALA A 17 -40.18 -40.02 29.82
C ALA A 17 -39.56 -40.14 28.41
N ILE A 18 -38.50 -40.94 28.27
CA ILE A 18 -37.83 -41.23 26.98
C ILE A 18 -38.61 -42.30 26.20
N ASP A 19 -39.15 -43.32 26.88
CA ASP A 19 -39.87 -44.43 26.24
C ASP A 19 -41.35 -44.09 25.93
N SER A 20 -41.88 -42.98 26.45
CA SER A 20 -43.27 -42.55 26.22
C SER A 20 -43.46 -41.62 25.01
N ASP A 21 -42.41 -41.33 24.24
CA ASP A 21 -42.54 -40.48 23.05
C ASP A 21 -43.05 -41.33 21.87
N PRO A 22 -44.27 -41.07 21.34
CA PRO A 22 -44.78 -41.82 20.19
C PRO A 22 -43.87 -41.59 18.97
N PRO A 23 -43.62 -42.60 18.13
CA PRO A 23 -42.73 -42.47 16.99
C PRO A 23 -43.39 -41.56 15.95
N GLY A 24 -43.06 -40.25 15.96
CA GLY A 24 -43.73 -39.37 15.01
C GLY A 24 -43.48 -37.87 15.01
N ARG A 25 -42.67 -37.28 15.90
CA ARG A 25 -42.37 -35.84 15.77
C ARG A 25 -40.89 -35.53 16.01
N ARG A 26 -40.13 -35.52 14.91
CA ARG A 26 -38.88 -34.76 14.81
C ARG A 26 -39.24 -33.26 14.96
N LEU A 27 -39.23 -32.76 16.20
CA LEU A 27 -39.56 -31.36 16.49
C LEU A 27 -38.45 -30.38 16.14
N TRP A 28 -37.28 -30.86 15.69
CA TRP A 28 -36.20 -30.02 15.15
C TRP A 28 -35.47 -30.81 14.06
N SER A 29 -35.95 -30.73 12.81
CA SER A 29 -35.08 -31.01 11.68
C SER A 29 -34.26 -29.75 11.42
N TRP A 30 -33.01 -29.73 11.86
CA TRP A 30 -32.05 -28.81 11.30
C TRP A 30 -31.80 -29.24 9.85
N SER A 31 -32.59 -28.70 8.93
CA SER A 31 -32.17 -28.59 7.54
C SER A 31 -31.06 -27.56 7.56
N GLY A 32 -29.82 -27.98 7.27
CA GLY A 32 -28.70 -27.06 7.10
C GLY A 32 -29.03 -25.92 6.13
N PRO A 33 -28.14 -24.92 5.98
CA PRO A 33 -28.37 -23.85 5.02
C PRO A 33 -28.80 -24.44 3.67
N SER A 34 -29.85 -23.87 3.05
CA SER A 34 -30.32 -24.34 1.76
C SER A 34 -29.19 -24.26 0.73
N GLN A 35 -29.20 -25.12 -0.30
CA GLN A 35 -28.23 -25.03 -1.39
C GLN A 35 -28.13 -23.62 -2.00
N GLU A 36 -29.25 -22.88 -2.06
CA GLU A 36 -29.23 -21.48 -2.48
C GLU A 36 -28.49 -20.55 -1.51
N ALA A 37 -28.59 -20.79 -0.20
CA ALA A 37 -27.86 -20.05 0.81
C ALA A 37 -26.37 -20.39 0.79
N GLU A 38 -26.01 -21.67 0.62
CA GLU A 38 -24.62 -22.10 0.44
C GLU A 38 -24.01 -21.49 -0.83
N VAL A 39 -24.70 -21.57 -1.97
CA VAL A 39 -24.25 -20.98 -3.25
C VAL A 39 -24.19 -19.45 -3.18
N LYS A 40 -25.08 -18.78 -2.43
CA LYS A 40 -24.98 -17.33 -2.18
C LYS A 40 -23.77 -16.98 -1.33
N VAL A 41 -23.48 -17.76 -0.29
CA VAL A 41 -22.30 -17.56 0.57
C VAL A 41 -21.02 -17.85 -0.21
N GLU A 42 -21.01 -18.89 -1.04
CA GLU A 42 -19.87 -19.26 -1.88
C GLU A 42 -19.62 -18.23 -2.98
N ARG A 43 -20.67 -17.71 -3.63
CA ARG A 43 -20.57 -16.55 -4.56
C ARG A 43 -20.21 -15.24 -3.85
N ALA A 44 -20.62 -15.07 -2.59
CA ALA A 44 -20.24 -13.92 -1.77
C ALA A 44 -18.75 -13.96 -1.39
N ALA A 45 -18.21 -15.16 -1.18
CA ALA A 45 -16.81 -15.43 -0.85
C ALA A 45 -15.89 -15.58 -2.07
N ALA A 46 -16.44 -15.83 -3.26
CA ALA A 46 -15.65 -16.01 -4.48
C ALA A 46 -15.00 -14.69 -4.94
N LEU A 47 -13.71 -14.76 -5.22
CA LEU A 47 -12.96 -13.70 -5.89
C LEU A 47 -13.49 -13.50 -7.32
N LEU A 48 -13.43 -12.26 -7.79
CA LEU A 48 -13.93 -11.86 -9.09
C LEU A 48 -12.86 -12.00 -10.17
N SER A 49 -13.32 -12.25 -11.39
CA SER A 49 -12.59 -12.02 -12.64
C SER A 49 -12.56 -10.53 -13.00
N TRP A 50 -11.67 -10.14 -13.92
CA TRP A 50 -11.54 -8.75 -14.38
C TRP A 50 -12.86 -8.22 -14.95
N GLU A 51 -13.56 -9.05 -15.72
CA GLU A 51 -14.81 -8.70 -16.40
C GLU A 51 -15.98 -8.52 -15.44
N GLU A 52 -15.91 -9.11 -14.24
CA GLU A 52 -16.94 -9.00 -13.19
C GLU A 52 -16.75 -7.78 -12.27
N LEU A 53 -15.64 -7.05 -12.41
CA LEU A 53 -15.37 -5.84 -11.64
C LEU A 53 -16.28 -4.69 -12.07
N SER A 54 -16.65 -3.83 -11.12
CA SER A 54 -17.23 -2.53 -11.48
C SER A 54 -16.21 -1.65 -12.21
N GLU A 55 -16.70 -0.74 -13.05
CA GLU A 55 -15.85 0.14 -13.89
C GLU A 55 -14.72 0.84 -13.13
N TRP A 56 -15.00 1.40 -11.94
CA TRP A 56 -13.97 2.07 -11.14
C TRP A 56 -12.86 1.13 -10.63
N GLN A 57 -13.15 -0.16 -10.46
CA GLN A 57 -12.15 -1.18 -10.07
C GLN A 57 -11.32 -1.65 -11.27
N GLN A 58 -11.81 -1.48 -12.50
CA GLN A 58 -11.11 -1.81 -13.75
C GLN A 58 -10.07 -0.73 -14.15
N CYS A 59 -9.67 0.15 -13.24
CA CYS A 59 -8.61 1.14 -13.48
C CYS A 59 -7.17 0.55 -13.37
N GLY A 60 -7.08 -0.75 -13.06
CA GLY A 60 -5.83 -1.49 -12.88
C GLY A 60 -5.16 -1.92 -14.19
N SER A 61 -4.59 -3.12 -14.20
CA SER A 61 -4.08 -3.79 -15.39
C SER A 61 -4.99 -4.97 -15.69
N ASP A 62 -5.47 -5.04 -16.93
CA ASP A 62 -6.31 -6.12 -17.46
C ASP A 62 -5.53 -7.44 -17.64
N HIS A 63 -4.21 -7.46 -17.40
CA HIS A 63 -3.37 -8.66 -17.48
C HIS A 63 -3.60 -9.61 -16.30
N ILE A 64 -4.06 -9.10 -15.16
CA ILE A 64 -4.50 -9.92 -14.04
C ILE A 64 -5.95 -10.29 -14.32
N LYS A 65 -6.22 -11.56 -14.60
CA LYS A 65 -7.54 -12.01 -15.06
C LYS A 65 -8.50 -12.36 -13.93
N THR A 66 -7.98 -12.76 -12.77
CA THR A 66 -8.79 -13.26 -11.64
C THR A 66 -8.15 -12.90 -10.31
N GLY A 67 -8.89 -13.16 -9.22
CA GLY A 67 -8.40 -12.99 -7.86
C GLY A 67 -8.73 -11.64 -7.25
N TYR A 68 -9.66 -10.89 -7.83
CA TYR A 68 -10.06 -9.57 -7.34
C TYR A 68 -11.06 -9.65 -6.20
N ARG A 69 -10.95 -8.71 -5.26
CA ARG A 69 -11.92 -8.56 -4.17
C ARG A 69 -13.13 -7.76 -4.63
N ARG A 70 -14.32 -8.23 -4.22
CA ARG A 70 -15.57 -7.49 -4.40
C ARG A 70 -15.55 -6.19 -3.58
N ALA A 71 -16.25 -5.16 -4.07
CA ALA A 71 -16.49 -3.93 -3.32
C ALA A 71 -17.11 -4.24 -1.94
N CYS A 72 -16.39 -3.90 -0.87
CA CYS A 72 -16.71 -4.29 0.50
C CYS A 72 -17.54 -3.21 1.23
N ASN A 73 -17.41 -1.93 0.83
CA ASN A 73 -17.99 -0.74 1.48
C ASN A 73 -17.86 -0.73 3.02
N SER A 74 -16.86 -1.43 3.55
CA SER A 74 -16.72 -1.73 4.97
C SER A 74 -15.26 -1.95 5.32
N VAL A 75 -14.67 -1.08 6.14
CA VAL A 75 -13.28 -1.23 6.60
C VAL A 75 -13.04 -2.60 7.24
N PRO A 76 -13.90 -3.12 8.15
CA PRO A 76 -13.76 -4.50 8.64
C PRO A 76 -13.79 -5.57 7.55
N GLY A 77 -14.64 -5.42 6.53
CA GLY A 77 -14.70 -6.37 5.40
C GLY A 77 -13.40 -6.38 4.59
N CYS A 78 -12.80 -5.20 4.40
CA CYS A 78 -11.53 -5.08 3.72
C CYS A 78 -10.34 -5.57 4.60
N LEU A 79 -10.40 -5.42 5.93
CA LEU A 79 -9.43 -6.04 6.85
C LEU A 79 -9.55 -7.57 6.89
N ALA A 80 -10.77 -8.10 6.82
CA ALA A 80 -10.98 -9.55 6.74
C ALA A 80 -10.29 -10.19 5.53
N SER A 81 -10.01 -9.41 4.47
CA SER A 81 -9.30 -9.92 3.29
C SER A 81 -7.86 -10.36 3.54
N TRP A 82 -7.25 -9.95 4.65
CA TRP A 82 -5.93 -10.44 5.04
C TRP A 82 -5.91 -11.95 5.32
N THR A 83 -7.06 -12.54 5.61
CA THR A 83 -7.20 -13.95 5.99
C THR A 83 -7.25 -14.93 4.81
N TYR A 84 -7.32 -14.43 3.57
CA TYR A 84 -7.34 -15.25 2.36
C TYR A 84 -6.45 -14.67 1.26
N MET A 85 -6.08 -15.50 0.29
CA MET A 85 -5.24 -15.09 -0.83
C MET A 85 -6.06 -14.39 -1.91
N HIS A 86 -5.55 -13.27 -2.42
CA HIS A 86 -6.12 -12.49 -3.52
C HIS A 86 -5.00 -11.75 -4.27
N ASN A 87 -5.34 -11.06 -5.36
CA ASN A 87 -4.39 -10.39 -6.25
C ASN A 87 -3.56 -9.25 -5.61
N GLU A 88 -3.87 -8.88 -4.37
CA GLU A 88 -3.24 -7.77 -3.62
C GLU A 88 -2.57 -8.27 -2.33
N SER A 89 -2.62 -9.57 -2.03
CA SER A 89 -2.05 -10.11 -0.80
C SER A 89 -0.55 -9.86 -0.72
N VAL A 90 0.19 -10.09 -1.82
CA VAL A 90 1.64 -9.83 -1.86
C VAL A 90 1.95 -8.35 -1.65
N ASN A 91 1.16 -7.44 -2.21
CA ASN A 91 1.33 -6.00 -2.00
C ASN A 91 1.12 -5.63 -0.52
N ILE A 92 0.05 -6.14 0.11
CA ILE A 92 -0.21 -5.90 1.54
C ILE A 92 0.93 -6.45 2.40
N TYR A 93 1.28 -7.73 2.23
CA TYR A 93 2.25 -8.41 3.09
C TYR A 93 3.69 -7.90 2.91
N SER A 94 4.09 -7.57 1.69
CA SER A 94 5.42 -6.98 1.45
C SER A 94 5.54 -5.60 2.07
N HIS A 95 4.53 -4.74 1.94
CA HIS A 95 4.57 -3.39 2.49
C HIS A 95 4.42 -3.35 4.02
N VAL A 96 3.54 -4.17 4.63
CA VAL A 96 3.44 -4.21 6.10
C VAL A 96 4.71 -4.76 6.73
N THR A 97 5.36 -5.73 6.09
CA THR A 97 6.67 -6.25 6.52
C THR A 97 7.72 -5.14 6.45
N GLY A 98 7.75 -4.37 5.36
CA GLY A 98 8.60 -3.18 5.23
C GLY A 98 8.35 -2.17 6.34
N ALA A 99 7.09 -1.84 6.65
CA ALA A 99 6.74 -0.94 7.74
C ALA A 99 7.27 -1.44 9.09
N ILE A 100 7.06 -2.72 9.42
CA ILE A 100 7.54 -3.31 10.68
C ILE A 100 9.07 -3.24 10.75
N ILE A 101 9.78 -3.56 9.67
CA ILE A 101 11.24 -3.48 9.62
C ILE A 101 11.71 -2.05 9.88
N PHE A 102 11.17 -1.04 9.18
CA PHE A 102 11.62 0.34 9.34
C PHE A 102 11.19 0.99 10.65
N ILE A 103 10.13 0.50 11.30
CA ILE A 103 9.77 0.88 12.68
C ILE A 103 10.79 0.30 13.66
N LEU A 104 11.10 -0.99 13.57
CA LEU A 104 11.90 -1.69 14.59
C LEU A 104 13.42 -1.50 14.41
N LEU A 105 13.89 -1.33 13.18
CA LEU A 105 15.32 -1.25 12.86
C LEU A 105 16.06 -0.13 13.63
N PRO A 106 15.54 1.11 13.70
CA PRO A 106 16.06 2.14 14.59
C PRO A 106 16.28 1.69 16.04
N PHE A 107 15.26 1.11 16.67
CA PHE A 107 15.32 0.69 18.07
C PHE A 107 16.31 -0.45 18.25
N PHE A 108 16.42 -1.35 17.27
CA PHE A 108 17.40 -2.41 17.29
C PHE A 108 18.83 -1.87 17.18
N VAL A 109 19.10 -1.03 16.18
CA VAL A 109 20.44 -0.51 15.85
C VAL A 109 20.99 0.41 16.94
N PHE A 110 20.14 1.23 17.57
CA PHE A 110 20.54 2.24 18.55
C PHE A 110 20.06 1.95 19.98
N SER A 111 19.68 0.70 20.27
CA SER A 111 19.20 0.25 21.60
C SER A 111 20.16 0.59 22.73
N ASP A 112 21.46 0.34 22.51
CA ASP A 112 22.54 0.60 23.46
C ASP A 112 23.30 1.91 23.17
N GLY A 113 22.68 2.84 22.42
CA GLY A 113 23.34 4.04 21.89
C GLY A 113 24.03 3.79 20.56
N ILE A 114 25.02 4.60 20.19
CA ILE A 114 25.78 4.45 18.94
C ILE A 114 26.80 3.30 19.10
N PRO A 115 26.73 2.22 18.30
CA PRO A 115 27.70 1.12 18.32
C PRO A 115 29.16 1.59 18.27
N ALA A 116 30.04 0.96 19.06
CA ALA A 116 31.46 1.31 19.16
C ALA A 116 32.21 1.30 17.81
N ARG A 117 31.75 0.50 16.83
CA ARG A 117 32.29 0.49 15.46
C ARG A 117 32.09 1.80 14.70
N TRP A 118 31.16 2.65 15.14
CA TRP A 118 30.85 3.97 14.59
C TRP A 118 31.28 5.06 15.56
N SER A 119 32.52 4.98 16.06
CA SER A 119 33.05 5.87 17.10
C SER A 119 33.10 7.35 16.71
N ILE A 120 33.05 7.65 15.40
CA ILE A 120 33.02 9.02 14.87
C ILE A 120 31.60 9.56 14.66
N ALA A 121 30.58 8.70 14.75
CA ALA A 121 29.20 9.10 14.52
C ALA A 121 28.69 9.95 15.69
N SER A 122 27.92 10.96 15.34
CA SER A 122 27.30 11.93 16.22
C SER A 122 25.80 11.69 16.33
N THR A 123 25.14 12.43 17.23
CA THR A 123 23.68 12.46 17.29
C THR A 123 23.05 12.93 15.97
N ALA A 124 23.75 13.77 15.19
CA ALA A 124 23.23 14.23 13.91
C ALA A 124 23.09 13.08 12.90
N ASP A 125 24.03 12.14 12.88
CA ASP A 125 23.97 10.93 12.05
C ASP A 125 22.75 10.08 12.40
N VAL A 126 22.47 9.92 13.69
CA VAL A 126 21.27 9.22 14.17
C VAL A 126 20.01 9.94 13.71
N VAL A 127 19.93 11.26 13.85
CA VAL A 127 18.76 12.06 13.45
C VAL A 127 18.46 11.92 11.97
N VAL A 128 19.46 11.99 11.09
CA VAL A 128 19.23 11.85 9.64
C VAL A 128 18.84 10.42 9.25
N CYS A 129 19.38 9.40 9.94
CA CYS A 129 18.92 8.03 9.79
C CYS A 129 17.46 7.86 10.25
N MET A 130 17.06 8.49 11.36
CA MET A 130 15.67 8.48 11.83
C MET A 130 14.73 9.18 10.85
N ALA A 131 15.13 10.32 10.30
CA ALA A 131 14.33 11.03 9.30
C ALA A 131 14.01 10.13 8.10
N TYR A 132 15.02 9.42 7.58
CA TYR A 132 14.83 8.43 6.52
C TYR A 132 13.93 7.26 6.95
N ALA A 133 14.16 6.68 8.13
CA ALA A 133 13.37 5.55 8.63
C ALA A 133 11.89 5.91 8.83
N ILE A 134 11.61 7.13 9.31
CA ILE A 134 10.24 7.67 9.44
C ILE A 134 9.61 7.83 8.05
N GLY A 135 10.31 8.43 7.08
CA GLY A 135 9.78 8.60 5.73
C GLY A 135 9.50 7.27 5.03
N ALA A 136 10.40 6.28 5.18
CA ALA A 136 10.18 4.91 4.71
C ALA A 136 8.98 4.24 5.38
N THR A 137 8.84 4.39 6.70
CA THR A 137 7.68 3.88 7.46
C THR A 137 6.38 4.48 6.94
N ILE A 138 6.32 5.80 6.75
CA ILE A 138 5.14 6.49 6.22
C ILE A 138 4.78 5.94 4.84
N CYS A 139 5.76 5.77 3.94
CA CYS A 139 5.55 5.19 2.63
C CYS A 139 4.93 3.78 2.72
N PHE A 140 5.52 2.89 3.51
CA PHE A 140 5.02 1.53 3.65
C PHE A 140 3.64 1.46 4.30
N VAL A 141 3.36 2.29 5.31
CA VAL A 141 2.06 2.36 5.99
C VAL A 141 0.97 2.86 5.04
N LEU A 142 1.22 3.95 4.31
CA LEU A 142 0.24 4.50 3.36
C LEU A 142 -0.05 3.51 2.24
N SER A 143 0.97 2.80 1.75
CA SER A 143 0.80 1.77 0.73
C SER A 143 0.04 0.54 1.26
N THR A 144 0.37 0.07 2.46
CA THR A 144 -0.37 -1.01 3.14
C THR A 144 -1.85 -0.65 3.31
N ALA A 145 -2.12 0.60 3.74
CA ALA A 145 -3.48 1.11 3.90
C ALA A 145 -4.22 1.16 2.55
N PHE A 146 -3.59 1.67 1.50
CA PHE A 146 -4.18 1.68 0.16
C PHE A 146 -4.52 0.27 -0.33
N HIS A 147 -3.54 -0.64 -0.36
CA HIS A 147 -3.78 -2.00 -0.83
C HIS A 147 -4.78 -2.76 0.04
N THR A 148 -4.87 -2.46 1.33
CA THR A 148 -5.92 -3.03 2.20
C THR A 148 -7.31 -2.50 1.83
N LEU A 149 -7.44 -1.18 1.66
CA LEU A 149 -8.72 -0.47 1.51
C LEU A 149 -9.17 -0.29 0.06
N MET A 150 -8.38 -0.67 -0.94
CA MET A 150 -8.68 -0.42 -2.35
C MET A 150 -9.98 -1.05 -2.85
N SER A 151 -10.48 -2.11 -2.20
CA SER A 151 -11.78 -2.71 -2.51
C SER A 151 -12.93 -2.10 -1.71
N HIS A 152 -12.76 -0.98 -1.01
CA HIS A 152 -13.80 -0.39 -0.18
C HIS A 152 -14.91 0.26 -1.00
N SER A 153 -14.60 1.40 -1.62
CA SER A 153 -15.48 2.17 -2.48
C SER A 153 -14.63 3.09 -3.36
N GLU A 154 -15.19 3.58 -4.47
CA GLU A 154 -14.48 4.44 -5.41
C GLU A 154 -13.80 5.68 -4.76
N PRO A 155 -14.45 6.45 -3.86
CA PRO A 155 -13.80 7.59 -3.22
C PRO A 155 -12.61 7.21 -2.33
N ILE A 156 -12.70 6.06 -1.65
CA ILE A 156 -11.61 5.54 -0.81
C ILE A 156 -10.47 5.02 -1.66
N TYR A 157 -10.77 4.36 -2.79
CA TYR A 157 -9.78 3.95 -3.77
C TYR A 157 -9.00 5.15 -4.33
N LEU A 158 -9.71 6.17 -4.81
CA LEU A 158 -9.11 7.39 -5.39
C LEU A 158 -8.34 8.22 -4.37
N SER A 159 -8.77 8.25 -3.10
CA SER A 159 -8.00 8.91 -2.04
C SER A 159 -6.79 8.10 -1.61
N GLY A 160 -6.95 6.78 -1.50
CA GLY A 160 -5.89 5.86 -1.11
C GLY A 160 -4.73 5.84 -2.11
N ILE A 161 -5.02 5.81 -3.42
CA ILE A 161 -3.95 5.84 -4.45
C ILE A 161 -3.15 7.16 -4.41
N LYS A 162 -3.80 8.28 -4.09
CA LYS A 162 -3.12 9.58 -3.91
C LYS A 162 -2.25 9.56 -2.66
N ALA A 163 -2.77 9.04 -1.55
CA ALA A 163 -2.01 8.89 -0.32
C ALA A 163 -0.78 7.98 -0.50
N ASP A 164 -0.90 6.90 -1.27
CA ASP A 164 0.21 6.02 -1.62
C ASP A 164 1.31 6.79 -2.41
N PHE A 165 0.92 7.63 -3.38
CA PHE A 165 1.86 8.51 -4.08
C PHE A 165 2.55 9.51 -3.15
N HIS A 166 1.83 10.08 -2.18
CA HIS A 166 2.41 10.97 -1.18
C HIS A 166 3.40 10.25 -0.26
N GLY A 167 3.15 8.98 0.02
CA GLY A 167 4.09 8.09 0.70
C GLY A 167 5.42 7.97 -0.05
N VAL A 168 5.37 7.69 -1.36
CA VAL A 168 6.57 7.62 -2.21
C VAL A 168 7.34 8.94 -2.20
N LEU A 169 6.65 10.08 -2.36
CA LEU A 169 7.28 11.41 -2.32
C LEU A 169 7.96 11.70 -0.98
N THR A 170 7.34 11.28 0.12
CA THR A 170 7.89 11.43 1.48
C THR A 170 9.12 10.55 1.68
N LEU A 171 9.10 9.30 1.22
CA LEU A 171 10.28 8.42 1.21
C LEU A 171 11.43 9.07 0.42
N MET A 172 11.15 9.53 -0.80
CA MET A 172 12.16 10.15 -1.66
C MET A 172 12.79 11.39 -1.00
N TRP A 173 11.97 12.29 -0.45
CA TRP A 173 12.47 13.46 0.26
C TRP A 173 13.26 13.09 1.52
N SER A 174 12.76 12.16 2.33
CA SER A 174 13.44 11.73 3.56
C SER A 174 14.82 11.12 3.31
N SER A 175 15.03 10.48 2.14
CA SER A 175 16.33 9.94 1.74
C SER A 175 17.40 11.01 1.47
N VAL A 176 16.99 12.27 1.23
CA VAL A 176 17.89 13.40 1.01
C VAL A 176 18.56 13.85 2.31
N PHE A 177 17.94 13.61 3.47
CA PHE A 177 18.52 14.00 4.77
C PHE A 177 19.88 13.34 5.02
N PRO A 178 20.02 12.00 5.02
CA PRO A 178 21.32 11.37 5.19
C PRO A 178 22.25 11.64 4.01
N LEU A 179 21.73 11.71 2.77
CA LEU A 179 22.56 12.01 1.61
C LEU A 179 23.23 13.39 1.73
N ALA A 180 22.44 14.46 1.89
CA ALA A 180 22.97 15.81 1.98
C ALA A 180 23.86 16.01 3.21
N HIS A 181 23.56 15.33 4.33
CA HIS A 181 24.41 15.33 5.52
C HIS A 181 25.81 14.78 5.24
N ASN A 182 25.89 13.66 4.50
CA ASN A 182 27.16 13.04 4.15
C ASN A 182 27.87 13.72 2.97
N VAL A 183 27.15 14.38 2.08
CA VAL A 183 27.76 15.14 0.97
C VAL A 183 28.33 16.48 1.44
N PHE A 184 27.67 17.16 2.37
CA PHE A 184 28.05 18.51 2.82
C PHE A 184 28.29 18.57 4.34
N PRO A 185 29.25 17.79 4.89
CA PRO A 185 29.51 17.76 6.33
C PRO A 185 29.96 19.13 6.87
N CYS A 186 30.70 19.90 6.06
CA CYS A 186 31.26 21.20 6.44
C CYS A 186 30.42 22.40 5.99
N SER A 187 29.30 22.20 5.27
CA SER A 187 28.44 23.28 4.79
C SER A 187 26.96 23.03 5.15
N PRO A 188 26.56 23.36 6.39
CA PRO A 188 25.18 23.19 6.84
C PRO A 188 24.17 23.97 5.98
N ALA A 189 24.54 25.16 5.52
CA ALA A 189 23.67 25.98 4.67
C ALA A 189 23.39 25.30 3.32
N THR A 190 24.41 24.71 2.68
CA THR A 190 24.24 23.99 1.41
C THR A 190 23.43 22.70 1.61
N ARG A 191 23.70 21.95 2.69
CA ARG A 191 22.91 20.77 3.08
C ARG A 191 21.42 21.13 3.22
N ASP A 192 21.13 22.14 4.03
CA ASP A 192 19.76 22.51 4.36
C ASP A 192 19.03 23.08 3.14
N ALA A 193 19.73 23.78 2.24
CA ALA A 193 19.18 24.22 0.96
C ALA A 193 18.74 23.05 0.07
N TYR A 194 19.51 21.97 -0.03
CA TYR A 194 19.11 20.78 -0.79
C TYR A 194 17.92 20.06 -0.17
N ILE A 195 17.88 19.93 1.16
CA ILE A 195 16.76 19.33 1.88
C ILE A 195 15.48 20.17 1.66
N ALA A 196 15.59 21.50 1.75
CA ALA A 196 14.46 22.40 1.54
C ALA A 196 13.98 22.40 0.08
N LEU A 197 14.90 22.46 -0.89
CA LEU A 197 14.57 22.46 -2.31
C LEU A 197 13.86 21.16 -2.72
N THR A 198 14.41 20.01 -2.32
CA THR A 198 13.79 18.72 -2.62
C THR A 198 12.47 18.53 -1.90
N GLY A 199 12.32 19.06 -0.68
CA GLY A 199 11.05 19.09 0.06
C GLY A 199 10.00 19.95 -0.65
N LEU A 200 10.37 21.14 -1.13
CA LEU A 200 9.48 21.99 -1.92
C LEU A 200 9.04 21.29 -3.21
N LEU A 201 9.97 20.68 -3.94
CA LEU A 201 9.66 19.93 -5.16
C LEU A 201 8.73 18.74 -4.86
N ALA A 202 8.95 18.00 -3.78
CA ALA A 202 8.08 16.91 -3.35
C ALA A 202 6.68 17.41 -3.00
N ALA A 203 6.58 18.54 -2.29
CA ALA A 203 5.29 19.17 -1.96
C ALA A 203 4.54 19.65 -3.21
N LEU A 204 5.25 20.24 -4.18
CA LEU A 204 4.67 20.65 -5.47
C LEU A 204 4.17 19.43 -6.26
N CYS A 205 4.93 18.33 -6.28
CA CYS A 205 4.49 17.07 -6.89
C CYS A 205 3.27 16.48 -6.18
N ALA A 206 3.24 16.51 -4.84
CA ALA A 206 2.10 16.05 -4.04
C ALA A 206 0.84 16.89 -4.33
N ALA A 207 0.99 18.22 -4.43
CA ALA A 207 -0.10 19.13 -4.78
C ALA A 207 -0.60 18.90 -6.22
N ALA A 208 0.31 18.70 -7.18
CA ALA A 208 -0.04 18.38 -8.55
C ALA A 208 -0.82 17.06 -8.63
N THR A 209 -0.29 15.99 -8.04
CA THR A 209 -0.94 14.66 -8.03
C THR A 209 -2.22 14.60 -7.20
N ALA A 210 -2.48 15.56 -6.30
CA ALA A 210 -3.74 15.67 -5.59
C ALA A 210 -4.88 16.15 -6.50
N ARG A 211 -4.57 16.94 -7.54
CA ARG A 211 -5.59 17.46 -8.47
C ARG A 211 -6.17 16.33 -9.32
N PRO A 212 -7.50 16.33 -9.60
CA PRO A 212 -8.13 15.29 -10.41
C PRO A 212 -7.58 15.16 -11.84
N ASP A 213 -7.12 16.26 -12.44
CA ASP A 213 -6.63 16.33 -13.81
C ASP A 213 -5.19 15.81 -13.97
N LEU A 214 -4.32 16.10 -12.99
CA LEU A 214 -2.90 15.69 -13.02
C LEU A 214 -2.64 14.39 -12.23
N GLY A 215 -3.53 14.04 -11.32
CA GLY A 215 -3.51 12.78 -10.56
C GLY A 215 -4.28 11.63 -11.21
N ALA A 216 -4.86 11.86 -12.40
CA ALA A 216 -5.67 10.89 -13.11
C ALA A 216 -4.92 9.58 -13.37
N VAL A 217 -5.59 8.42 -13.25
CA VAL A 217 -4.93 7.11 -13.19
C VAL A 217 -4.15 6.79 -14.49
N ASP A 218 -4.64 7.27 -15.62
CA ASP A 218 -4.09 7.18 -16.98
C ASP A 218 -2.73 7.89 -17.13
N LEU A 219 -2.46 8.93 -16.34
CA LEU A 219 -1.16 9.62 -16.31
C LEU A 219 -0.05 8.83 -15.58
N GLY A 220 -0.23 7.53 -15.39
CA GLY A 220 0.71 6.65 -14.67
C GLY A 220 2.14 6.67 -15.22
N HIS A 221 2.31 6.72 -16.54
CA HIS A 221 3.64 6.83 -17.17
C HIS A 221 4.31 8.17 -16.90
N HIS A 222 3.55 9.27 -16.96
CA HIS A 222 4.05 10.61 -16.65
C HIS A 222 4.47 10.72 -15.19
N ARG A 223 3.69 10.14 -14.26
CA ARG A 223 4.07 10.06 -12.84
C ARG A 223 5.33 9.24 -12.62
N ALA A 224 5.44 8.07 -13.26
CA ALA A 224 6.64 7.24 -13.15
C ALA A 224 7.89 7.98 -13.65
N ALA A 225 7.79 8.68 -14.78
CA ALA A 225 8.86 9.52 -15.29
C ALA A 225 9.20 10.68 -14.34
N LEU A 226 8.18 11.37 -13.81
CA LEU A 226 8.36 12.46 -12.84
C LEU A 226 9.11 11.99 -11.59
N PHE A 227 8.68 10.88 -10.98
CA PHE A 227 9.33 10.31 -9.80
C PHE A 227 10.73 9.80 -10.12
N ALA A 228 10.94 9.16 -11.27
CA ALA A 228 12.27 8.72 -11.70
C ALA A 228 13.24 9.91 -11.87
N MET A 229 12.79 11.00 -12.52
CA MET A 229 13.59 12.21 -12.70
C MET A 229 13.87 12.91 -11.38
N PHE A 230 12.87 13.03 -10.49
CA PHE A 230 13.05 13.59 -9.16
C PHE A 230 14.10 12.79 -8.38
N GLY A 231 13.97 11.46 -8.36
CA GLY A 231 14.90 10.58 -7.65
C GLY A 231 16.32 10.74 -8.20
N LEU A 232 16.48 10.65 -9.52
CA LEU A 232 17.78 10.81 -10.17
C LEU A 232 18.40 12.19 -9.86
N ALA A 233 17.64 13.27 -9.98
CA ALA A 233 18.14 14.62 -9.70
C ALA A 233 18.50 14.80 -8.22
N ALA A 234 17.70 14.27 -7.30
CA ALA A 234 17.94 14.34 -5.85
C ALA A 234 19.22 13.59 -5.43
N PHE A 235 19.66 12.57 -6.17
CA PHE A 235 20.95 11.91 -5.94
C PHE A 235 22.11 12.58 -6.70
N VAL A 236 21.95 12.77 -8.01
CA VAL A 236 23.04 13.20 -8.91
C VAL A 236 23.47 14.64 -8.64
N VAL A 237 22.53 15.55 -8.41
CA VAL A 237 22.85 16.98 -8.28
C VAL A 237 23.62 17.28 -6.98
N PRO A 238 23.19 16.81 -5.79
CA PRO A 238 23.97 17.02 -4.56
C PRO A 238 25.35 16.37 -4.64
N ILE A 239 25.43 15.10 -5.06
CA ILE A 239 26.71 14.38 -5.16
C ILE A 239 27.65 15.09 -6.14
N GLY A 240 27.15 15.47 -7.32
CA GLY A 240 27.95 16.19 -8.33
C GLY A 240 28.47 17.53 -7.82
N HIS A 241 27.63 18.31 -7.12
CA HIS A 241 28.06 19.55 -6.49
C HIS A 241 29.10 19.29 -5.38
N GLY A 242 28.89 18.26 -4.57
CA GLY A 242 29.89 17.81 -3.59
C GLY A 242 31.23 17.47 -4.24
N VAL A 243 31.25 16.74 -5.36
CA VAL A 243 32.49 16.39 -6.07
C VAL A 243 33.22 17.63 -6.59
N VAL A 244 32.48 18.64 -7.05
CA VAL A 244 33.08 19.89 -7.56
C VAL A 244 33.69 20.73 -6.44
N VAL A 245 33.10 20.71 -5.25
CA VAL A 245 33.53 21.54 -4.11
C VAL A 245 34.53 20.81 -3.21
N ALA A 246 34.53 19.48 -3.21
CA ALA A 246 35.47 18.68 -2.42
C ALA A 246 36.84 18.61 -3.08
N ASP A 247 37.90 18.71 -2.27
CA ASP A 247 39.29 18.55 -2.70
C ASP A 247 39.67 17.10 -3.06
N GLY A 248 38.70 16.16 -3.06
CA GLY A 248 38.89 14.76 -3.41
C GLY A 248 37.60 13.98 -3.65
N GLY A 249 37.23 13.77 -4.92
CA GLY A 249 36.00 13.04 -5.30
C GLY A 249 35.94 11.57 -4.83
N ARG A 250 37.10 10.93 -4.62
CA ARG A 250 37.17 9.55 -4.10
C ARG A 250 36.81 9.48 -2.61
N GLU A 251 37.25 10.46 -1.82
CA GLU A 251 36.90 10.53 -0.40
C GLU A 251 35.41 10.78 -0.22
N LEU A 252 34.84 11.71 -0.99
CA LEU A 252 33.39 11.93 -1.02
C LEU A 252 32.63 10.66 -1.43
N TRP A 253 33.12 9.94 -2.45
CA TRP A 253 32.49 8.70 -2.90
C TRP A 253 32.44 7.64 -1.79
N ASP A 254 33.53 7.46 -1.05
CA ASP A 254 33.59 6.53 0.07
C ASP A 254 32.69 7.00 1.22
N GLN A 255 32.66 8.31 1.50
CA GLN A 255 31.84 8.91 2.56
C GLN A 255 30.33 8.76 2.33
N VAL A 256 29.85 9.00 1.11
CA VAL A 256 28.42 8.84 0.78
C VAL A 256 28.01 7.39 0.57
N GLY A 257 28.96 6.45 0.64
CA GLY A 257 28.73 5.05 0.33
C GLY A 257 28.34 4.87 -1.14
N GLY A 258 29.08 5.48 -2.07
CA GLY A 258 28.71 5.56 -3.49
C GLY A 258 28.41 4.22 -4.16
N CYS A 259 29.05 3.12 -3.74
CA CYS A 259 28.67 1.77 -4.19
C CYS A 259 27.22 1.42 -3.83
N TRP A 260 26.76 1.75 -2.61
CA TRP A 260 25.36 1.57 -2.19
C TRP A 260 24.41 2.48 -2.95
N VAL A 261 24.84 3.70 -3.28
CA VAL A 261 24.06 4.62 -4.12
C VAL A 261 23.86 4.03 -5.52
N LEU A 262 24.92 3.47 -6.14
CA LEU A 262 24.80 2.80 -7.44
C LEU A 262 23.88 1.58 -7.39
N TRP A 263 24.01 0.75 -6.35
CA TRP A 263 23.10 -0.38 -6.16
C TRP A 263 21.65 0.07 -6.03
N THR A 264 21.40 1.12 -5.25
CA THR A 264 20.06 1.70 -5.07
C THR A 264 19.51 2.25 -6.38
N ALA A 265 20.33 2.99 -7.13
CA ALA A 265 19.95 3.52 -8.45
C ALA A 265 19.63 2.39 -9.43
N GLY A 266 20.44 1.33 -9.46
CA GLY A 266 20.21 0.14 -10.30
C GLY A 266 18.88 -0.54 -9.98
N TRP A 267 18.60 -0.79 -8.70
CA TRP A 267 17.33 -1.38 -8.28
C TRP A 267 16.13 -0.48 -8.58
N ASN A 268 16.26 0.83 -8.40
CA ASN A 268 15.22 1.79 -8.75
C ASN A 268 14.95 1.79 -10.27
N CYS A 269 15.99 1.71 -11.11
CA CYS A 269 15.83 1.59 -12.56
C CYS A 269 15.09 0.30 -12.96
N VAL A 270 15.43 -0.83 -12.33
CA VAL A 270 14.71 -2.10 -12.55
C VAL A 270 13.24 -1.97 -12.13
N ALA A 271 12.97 -1.37 -10.97
CA ALA A 271 11.60 -1.16 -10.50
C ALA A 271 10.78 -0.27 -11.44
N VAL A 272 11.34 0.86 -11.90
CA VAL A 272 10.71 1.75 -12.87
C VAL A 272 10.47 1.03 -14.19
N PHE A 273 11.44 0.24 -14.67
CA PHE A 273 11.28 -0.53 -15.90
C PHE A 273 10.14 -1.55 -15.79
N VAL A 274 10.09 -2.33 -14.71
CA VAL A 274 9.02 -3.31 -14.47
C VAL A 274 7.65 -2.62 -14.37
N TYR A 275 7.57 -1.50 -13.65
CA TYR A 275 6.33 -0.73 -13.53
C TYR A 275 5.89 -0.15 -14.88
N TRP A 276 6.83 0.37 -15.67
CA TRP A 276 6.58 0.91 -16.99
C TRP A 276 6.14 -0.19 -17.97
N ALA A 277 6.83 -1.32 -18.01
CA ALA A 277 6.51 -2.46 -18.88
C ALA A 277 5.12 -3.05 -18.59
N LYS A 278 4.71 -3.12 -17.31
CA LYS A 278 3.35 -3.50 -16.91
C LYS A 278 2.27 -2.59 -17.50
N ARG A 279 2.60 -1.33 -17.82
CA ARG A 279 1.67 -0.33 -18.37
C ARG A 279 1.79 -0.14 -19.88
N SER A 280 2.95 -0.33 -20.50
CA SER A 280 3.14 -0.10 -21.96
C SER A 280 2.36 -1.09 -22.82
N VAL A 281 2.17 -2.33 -22.37
CA VAL A 281 1.29 -3.30 -23.03
C VAL A 281 -0.18 -2.82 -23.03
N VAL A 282 -0.58 -2.01 -22.03
CA VAL A 282 -1.94 -1.46 -21.91
C VAL A 282 -2.22 -0.39 -22.97
N VAL A 283 -1.24 0.45 -23.32
CA VAL A 283 -1.42 1.52 -24.32
C VAL A 283 -1.50 0.95 -25.74
N GLU A 284 -0.73 -0.09 -26.05
CA GLU A 284 -0.72 -0.71 -27.39
C GLU A 284 -2.04 -1.45 -27.70
N VAL A 285 -2.66 -2.06 -26.69
CA VAL A 285 -3.99 -2.67 -26.79
C VAL A 285 -5.12 -1.62 -26.73
N GLY A 286 -4.95 -0.57 -25.93
CA GLY A 286 -5.91 0.54 -25.82
C GLY A 286 -6.06 1.34 -27.11
N ALA A 287 -5.00 1.48 -27.92
CA ALA A 287 -5.06 2.13 -29.23
C ALA A 287 -5.92 1.34 -30.26
N LEU A 288 -6.11 0.03 -30.05
CA LEU A 288 -7.03 -0.81 -30.84
C LEU A 288 -8.47 -0.76 -30.33
N GLY A 289 -8.72 -0.21 -29.12
CA GLY A 289 -10.04 -0.09 -28.49
C GLY A 289 -10.47 1.34 -28.12
N SER A 290 -9.78 2.38 -28.63
CA SER A 290 -9.89 3.79 -28.20
C SER A 290 -11.19 4.51 -28.62
N ARG A 291 -12.36 4.01 -28.25
CA ARG A 291 -13.59 4.81 -28.20
C ARG A 291 -14.19 4.99 -26.81
N ASP A 292 -13.85 4.15 -25.82
CA ASP A 292 -14.62 4.11 -24.55
C ASP A 292 -13.87 4.58 -23.28
N LEU A 293 -12.54 4.76 -23.31
CA LEU A 293 -11.75 5.07 -22.09
C LEU A 293 -11.79 6.55 -21.64
N ALA A 294 -12.39 7.45 -22.41
CA ALA A 294 -12.50 8.87 -22.06
C ALA A 294 -13.53 9.16 -20.93
N ASN A 295 -14.25 8.15 -20.45
CA ASN A 295 -15.29 8.31 -19.43
C ASN A 295 -14.82 8.13 -17.98
N CYS A 296 -13.61 7.61 -17.72
CA CYS A 296 -13.11 7.43 -16.34
C CYS A 296 -12.82 8.74 -15.58
N SER A 297 -12.83 9.90 -16.25
CA SER A 297 -12.52 11.20 -15.63
C SER A 297 -13.71 12.15 -15.56
N ARG A 298 -14.89 11.77 -16.04
CA ARG A 298 -16.11 12.59 -15.97
C ARG A 298 -17.04 12.04 -14.90
N GLY A 299 -16.94 12.58 -13.70
CA GLY A 299 -17.98 12.39 -12.68
C GLY A 299 -19.36 12.86 -13.19
N PRO A 300 -20.47 12.45 -12.54
CA PRO A 300 -21.81 12.72 -13.03
C PRO A 300 -22.05 14.23 -13.06
N VAL A 301 -22.30 14.79 -14.24
CA VAL A 301 -22.95 16.10 -14.36
C VAL A 301 -24.37 15.92 -13.85
N SER A 302 -24.74 16.71 -12.85
CA SER A 302 -26.07 16.80 -12.25
C SER A 302 -27.18 16.65 -13.29
N GLY A 303 -28.01 15.62 -13.14
CA GLY A 303 -29.15 15.36 -14.00
C GLY A 303 -30.18 16.49 -13.95
N GLU A 304 -30.47 17.06 -15.10
CA GLU A 304 -31.70 17.81 -15.33
C GLU A 304 -32.90 16.87 -15.18
N MET A 305 -33.82 17.29 -14.32
CA MET A 305 -35.11 16.65 -14.08
C MET A 305 -36.02 16.98 -15.27
N VAL A 306 -36.29 16.00 -16.14
CA VAL A 306 -37.32 16.10 -17.18
C VAL A 306 -38.64 15.62 -16.57
N PRO A 307 -39.75 16.38 -16.66
CA PRO A 307 -41.06 15.92 -16.20
C PRO A 307 -41.66 14.95 -17.22
N GLU A 308 -42.21 13.83 -16.73
CA GLU A 308 -43.15 13.00 -17.50
C GLU A 308 -44.50 13.72 -17.57
N ASP A 309 -44.91 14.07 -18.78
CA ASP A 309 -46.30 14.39 -19.13
C ASP A 309 -46.77 13.37 -20.19
N VAL A 310 -48.00 12.87 -19.95
CA VAL A 310 -48.92 12.05 -20.77
C VAL A 310 -48.79 10.53 -20.69
#